data_AF-A0A820CYR5-F1
#
_entry.id   AF-A0A820CYR5-F1
#
_cell.length_a   1.000
_cell.length_b   1.000
_cell.length_c   1.000
_cell.angle_alpha   90.00
_cell.angle_beta   90.00
_cell.angle_gamma   90.00
#
_symmetry.space_group_name_H-M   'P 1'
#
loop_
_entity.id
_entity.type
_entity.pdbx_description
1 polymer ?
#
loop_
_entity_poly.entity_id
_entity_poly.type
_entity_poly.pdbx_seq_one_letter_code
_entity_poly.pdbx_strand_id
1 'polypeptide(L)'
;LFIKDLERYEDSPEDVGHCFVTWAKQFHIYYVEYCKNNETCIKLLTQYRGPYFETIQHKYQIDTINSYLIKPVQRITKYELLLQRLMSCCEESKGEVKEGYDLMCSVPKKANDAMHLSYLEELE
;
A
#
# COMPACT_ATOMS: atom_id res chain seq x y z
N LEU A 1 -9.82 10.62 2.95
CA LEU A 1 -9.22 11.84 2.36
C LEU A 1 -8.69 11.54 0.97
N PHE A 2 -7.72 10.64 0.80
CA PHE A 2 -7.24 10.20 -0.52
C PHE A 2 -8.33 9.77 -1.51
N ILE A 3 -9.34 9.00 -1.07
CA ILE A 3 -10.48 8.60 -1.92
C ILE A 3 -11.23 9.81 -2.48
N LYS A 4 -11.45 10.85 -1.67
CA LYS A 4 -12.17 12.05 -2.11
C LYS A 4 -11.37 12.87 -3.13
N ASP A 5 -10.05 12.81 -3.07
CA ASP A 5 -9.20 13.46 -4.05
C ASP A 5 -9.16 12.63 -5.34
N LEU A 6 -9.10 11.30 -5.26
CA LEU A 6 -9.22 10.40 -6.41
C LEU A 6 -10.53 10.59 -7.18
N GLU A 7 -11.66 10.71 -6.46
CA GLU A 7 -12.99 10.92 -7.07
C GLU A 7 -13.05 12.20 -7.91
N ARG A 8 -12.19 13.21 -7.66
CA ARG A 8 -12.16 14.45 -8.45
C ARG A 8 -11.57 14.26 -9.84
N TYR A 9 -10.83 13.16 -10.06
CA TYR A 9 -10.19 12.84 -11.33
C TYR A 9 -10.99 11.81 -12.14
N GLU A 10 -12.26 11.55 -11.77
CA GLU A 10 -13.12 10.60 -12.49
C GLU A 10 -13.34 11.03 -13.95
N ASP A 11 -13.51 12.34 -14.20
CA ASP A 11 -13.71 12.92 -15.53
C ASP A 11 -12.40 13.27 -16.27
N SER A 12 -11.24 13.17 -15.60
CA SER A 12 -9.92 13.55 -16.14
C SER A 12 -8.83 12.62 -15.59
N PRO A 13 -8.82 11.35 -16.03
CA PRO A 13 -7.90 10.34 -15.50
C PRO A 13 -6.44 10.65 -15.80
N GLU A 14 -6.14 11.39 -16.86
CA GLU A 14 -4.77 11.81 -17.21
C GLU A 14 -4.09 12.62 -16.09
N ASP A 15 -4.83 13.41 -15.32
CA ASP A 15 -4.26 14.29 -14.27
C ASP A 15 -4.19 13.61 -12.89
N VAL A 16 -4.60 12.34 -12.79
CA VAL A 16 -4.62 11.60 -11.52
C VAL A 16 -3.22 11.44 -10.92
N GLY A 17 -2.16 11.55 -11.74
CA GLY A 17 -0.77 11.52 -11.28
C GLY A 17 -0.49 12.56 -10.19
N HIS A 18 -1.06 13.75 -10.32
CA HIS A 18 -0.94 14.83 -9.34
C HIS A 18 -1.44 14.43 -7.94
N CYS A 19 -2.52 13.65 -7.89
CA CYS A 19 -3.05 13.12 -6.64
C CYS A 19 -2.04 12.22 -5.93
N PHE A 20 -1.31 11.37 -6.67
CA PHE A 20 -0.30 10.50 -6.07
C PHE A 20 0.90 11.29 -5.57
N VAL A 21 1.39 12.25 -6.35
CA VAL A 21 2.54 13.11 -5.99
C VAL A 21 2.22 13.94 -4.74
N THR A 22 1.03 14.53 -4.64
CA THR A 22 0.58 15.31 -3.48
C THR A 22 0.57 14.48 -2.19
N TRP A 23 0.18 13.21 -2.29
CA TRP A 23 0.08 12.29 -1.15
C TRP A 23 1.34 11.45 -0.91
N ALA A 24 2.44 11.72 -1.65
CA ALA A 24 3.66 10.94 -1.62
C ALA A 24 4.23 10.70 -0.22
N LYS A 25 4.34 11.78 0.57
CA LYS A 25 4.90 11.72 1.93
C LYS A 25 4.07 10.80 2.84
N GLN A 26 2.75 10.88 2.72
CA GLN A 26 1.81 10.08 3.49
C GLN A 26 1.90 8.62 3.09
N PHE A 27 2.00 8.31 1.79
CA PHE A 27 2.23 6.94 1.33
C PHE A 27 3.51 6.37 1.93
N HIS A 28 4.63 7.09 1.89
CA HIS A 28 5.88 6.60 2.48
C HIS A 28 5.75 6.36 3.98
N ILE A 29 5.20 7.30 4.75
CA ILE A 29 5.06 7.15 6.21
C ILE A 29 4.17 5.96 6.57
N TYR A 30 2.94 5.93 6.02
CA TYR A 30 1.97 4.91 6.39
C TYR A 30 2.39 3.51 5.94
N TYR A 31 3.00 3.37 4.75
CA TYR A 31 3.42 2.06 4.26
C TYR A 31 4.68 1.53 4.94
N VAL A 32 5.65 2.39 5.26
CA VAL A 32 6.83 1.98 6.04
C VAL A 32 6.39 1.50 7.42
N GLU A 33 5.55 2.26 8.12
CA GLU A 33 5.04 1.89 9.43
C GLU A 33 4.19 0.61 9.37
N TYR A 34 3.34 0.47 8.36
CA TYR A 34 2.53 -0.73 8.17
C TYR A 34 3.39 -1.98 7.96
N CYS A 35 4.39 -1.93 7.08
CA CYS A 35 5.26 -3.08 6.81
C CYS A 35 6.04 -3.49 8.07
N LYS A 36 6.61 -2.52 8.81
CA LYS A 36 7.31 -2.78 10.08
C LYS A 36 6.38 -3.47 11.10
N ASN A 37 5.17 -2.97 11.25
CA ASN A 37 4.21 -3.54 12.20
C ASN A 37 3.65 -4.89 11.74
N ASN A 38 3.55 -5.13 10.43
CA ASN A 38 2.97 -6.35 9.89
C ASN A 38 3.77 -7.60 10.30
N GLU A 39 5.10 -7.53 10.38
CA GLU A 39 5.91 -8.66 10.85
C GLU A 39 5.61 -9.01 12.31
N THR A 40 5.56 -8.00 13.19
CA THR A 40 5.19 -8.17 14.59
C THR A 40 3.76 -8.69 14.72
N CYS A 41 2.83 -8.17 13.92
CA CYS A 41 1.44 -8.65 13.87
C CYS A 41 1.36 -10.13 13.46
N ILE A 42 2.09 -10.57 12.42
CA ILE A 42 2.10 -11.97 11.99
C ILE A 42 2.71 -12.87 13.06
N LYS A 43 3.78 -12.44 13.74
CA LYS A 43 4.39 -13.15 14.87
C LYS A 43 3.39 -13.32 16.01
N LEU A 44 2.73 -12.24 16.43
CA LEU A 44 1.70 -12.26 17.48
C LEU A 44 0.49 -13.12 17.09
N LEU A 45 0.01 -13.00 15.85
CA LEU A 45 -1.11 -13.83 15.37
C LEU A 45 -0.75 -15.30 15.35
N THR A 46 0.51 -15.64 15.06
CA THR A 46 0.98 -17.04 15.06
C THR A 46 1.19 -17.55 16.49
N GLN A 47 1.73 -16.73 17.39
CA GLN A 47 1.99 -17.07 18.78
C GLN A 47 0.69 -17.19 19.60
N TYR A 48 -0.28 -16.33 19.34
CA TYR A 48 -1.57 -16.30 20.00
C TYR A 48 -2.69 -16.79 19.07
N ARG A 49 -2.46 -17.87 18.30
CA ARG A 49 -3.51 -18.59 17.55
C ARG A 49 -4.53 -19.22 18.49
N GLY A 50 -5.28 -18.37 19.17
CA GLY A 50 -6.48 -18.74 19.92
C GLY A 50 -7.69 -18.72 19.00
N PRO A 51 -8.80 -19.36 19.42
CA PRO A 51 -10.01 -19.50 18.62
C PRO A 51 -10.75 -18.17 18.40
N TYR A 52 -10.26 -17.05 18.94
CA TYR A 52 -10.94 -15.75 18.87
C TYR A 52 -11.20 -15.31 17.43
N PHE A 53 -10.15 -15.27 16.59
CA PHE A 53 -10.28 -14.84 15.20
C PHE A 53 -11.07 -15.84 14.35
N GLU A 54 -10.91 -17.15 14.60
CA GLU A 54 -11.67 -18.20 13.92
C GLU A 54 -13.17 -18.14 14.26
N THR A 55 -13.51 -17.87 15.52
CA THR A 55 -14.90 -17.72 15.97
C THR A 55 -15.57 -16.51 15.31
N ILE A 56 -14.85 -15.39 15.21
CA ILE A 56 -15.34 -14.19 14.51
C ILE A 56 -15.49 -14.49 13.01
N GLN A 57 -14.52 -15.17 12.41
CA GLN A 57 -14.56 -15.56 11.00
C GLN A 57 -15.81 -16.38 10.69
N HIS A 58 -16.08 -17.41 11.51
CA HIS A 58 -17.25 -18.27 11.34
C HIS A 58 -18.56 -17.52 11.63
N LYS A 59 -18.60 -16.65 12.64
CA LYS A 59 -19.80 -15.90 13.03
C LYS A 59 -20.25 -14.92 11.94
N TYR A 60 -19.30 -14.23 11.31
CA TYR A 60 -19.61 -13.20 10.30
C TYR A 60 -19.39 -13.67 8.86
N GLN A 61 -18.97 -14.93 8.65
CA GLN A 61 -18.63 -15.49 7.33
C GLN A 61 -17.66 -14.60 6.54
N ILE A 62 -16.70 -14.01 7.25
CA ILE A 62 -15.68 -13.13 6.66
C ILE A 62 -14.43 -13.93 6.29
N ASP A 63 -13.56 -13.34 5.48
CA ASP A 63 -12.26 -13.94 5.20
C ASP A 63 -11.36 -13.98 6.44
N THR A 64 -10.29 -14.78 6.40
CA THR A 64 -9.28 -14.84 7.47
C THR A 64 -8.66 -13.45 7.72
N ILE A 65 -8.27 -13.16 8.96
CA ILE A 65 -7.57 -11.92 9.29
C ILE A 65 -6.33 -11.66 8.41
N ASN A 66 -5.60 -12.73 8.06
CA ASN A 66 -4.44 -12.65 7.17
C ASN A 66 -4.78 -12.10 5.78
N SER A 67 -5.97 -12.41 5.25
CA SER A 67 -6.40 -11.90 3.95
C SER A 67 -6.67 -10.39 3.96
N TYR A 68 -7.02 -9.83 5.13
CA TYR A 68 -7.20 -8.40 5.30
C TYR A 68 -5.87 -7.68 5.51
N LEU A 69 -4.93 -8.30 6.24
CA LEU A 69 -3.60 -7.75 6.47
C LEU A 69 -2.74 -7.68 5.21
N ILE A 70 -2.99 -8.50 4.19
CA ILE A 70 -2.26 -8.38 2.92
C ILE A 70 -2.82 -7.26 2.01
N LYS A 71 -4.03 -6.73 2.29
CA LYS A 71 -4.70 -5.77 1.40
C LYS A 71 -3.92 -4.46 1.21
N PRO A 72 -3.31 -3.83 2.23
CA PRO A 72 -2.53 -2.61 2.03
C PRO A 72 -1.35 -2.82 1.09
N VAL A 73 -0.61 -3.93 1.25
CA VAL A 73 0.50 -4.33 0.38
C VAL A 73 0.02 -4.62 -1.04
N GLN A 74 -1.11 -5.31 -1.20
CA GLN A 74 -1.72 -5.51 -2.52
C GLN A 74 -2.17 -4.20 -3.15
N ARG A 75 -2.65 -3.25 -2.34
CA ARG A 75 -3.20 -1.98 -2.82
C ARG A 75 -2.12 -1.10 -3.45
N ILE A 76 -0.91 -1.06 -2.89
CA ILE A 76 0.18 -0.25 -3.46
C ILE A 76 0.63 -0.82 -4.81
N THR A 77 0.79 -2.14 -4.91
CA THR A 77 1.09 -2.81 -6.19
C THR A 77 -0.03 -2.60 -7.19
N LYS A 78 -1.29 -2.53 -6.74
CA LYS A 78 -2.41 -2.25 -7.63
C LYS A 78 -2.35 -0.83 -8.21
N TYR A 79 -1.95 0.17 -7.42
CA TYR A 79 -1.78 1.53 -7.94
C TYR A 79 -0.66 1.62 -8.97
N GLU A 80 0.47 0.96 -8.73
CA GLU A 80 1.55 0.83 -9.71
C GLU A 80 1.04 0.27 -11.05
N LEU A 81 0.32 -0.86 -11.03
CA LEU A 81 -0.22 -1.49 -12.25
C LEU A 81 -1.26 -0.60 -12.96
N LEU A 82 -2.10 0.11 -12.21
CA LEU A 82 -3.12 1.00 -12.79
C LEU A 82 -2.48 2.22 -13.44
N LEU A 83 -1.48 2.83 -12.80
CA LEU A 83 -0.74 3.96 -13.35
C LEU A 83 0.08 3.55 -14.57
N GLN A 84 0.71 2.36 -14.55
CA GLN A 84 1.40 1.81 -15.72
C GLN A 84 0.45 1.66 -16.92
N ARG A 85 -0.77 1.14 -16.69
CA ARG A 85 -1.78 1.01 -17.74
C ARG A 85 -2.26 2.37 -18.23
N LEU A 86 -2.44 3.33 -17.33
CA LEU A 86 -2.81 4.69 -17.70
C LEU A 86 -1.73 5.34 -18.58
N MET A 87 -0.45 5.20 -18.23
CA MET A 87 0.67 5.65 -19.05
C MET A 87 0.67 5.04 -20.45
N SER A 88 0.26 3.78 -20.60
CA SER A 88 0.19 3.14 -21.92
C SER A 88 -0.95 3.66 -22.82
N CYS A 89 -1.92 4.38 -22.23
CA CYS A 89 -3.09 4.91 -22.94
C CYS A 89 -3.04 6.45 -23.12
N CYS A 90 -2.17 7.14 -22.40
CA CYS A 90 -2.02 8.60 -22.43
C CYS A 90 -0.76 9.02 -23.22
N GLU A 91 -0.75 10.24 -23.75
CA GLU A 91 0.46 10.84 -24.33
C GLU A 91 1.54 10.96 -23.25
N GLU A 92 2.81 10.65 -23.59
CA GLU A 92 3.97 10.53 -22.67
C GLU A 92 4.24 11.75 -21.76
N SER A 93 3.52 12.86 -21.92
CA SER A 93 3.78 14.15 -21.25
C SER A 93 2.59 14.75 -20.48
N LYS A 94 1.43 14.09 -20.37
CA LYS A 94 0.27 14.64 -19.64
C LYS A 94 0.15 14.14 -18.20
N GLY A 95 -0.08 15.08 -17.28
CA GLY A 95 -0.70 14.86 -15.97
C GLY A 95 0.12 14.15 -14.88
N GLU A 96 1.45 14.30 -14.89
CA GLU A 96 2.36 13.77 -13.84
C GLU A 96 2.22 12.25 -13.58
N VAL A 97 1.62 11.49 -14.51
CA VAL A 97 1.32 10.06 -14.33
C VAL A 97 2.59 9.25 -14.15
N LYS A 98 3.66 9.62 -14.86
CA LYS A 98 4.98 9.01 -14.72
C LYS A 98 5.56 9.21 -13.31
N GLU A 99 5.47 10.41 -12.75
CA GLU A 99 5.96 10.68 -11.39
C GLU A 99 5.11 9.93 -10.35
N GLY A 100 3.80 9.87 -10.55
CA GLY A 100 2.91 9.04 -9.74
C GLY A 100 3.29 7.56 -9.80
N TYR A 101 3.60 7.03 -10.98
CA TYR A 101 4.04 5.64 -11.17
C TYR A 101 5.37 5.38 -10.46
N ASP A 102 6.39 6.21 -10.69
CA ASP A 102 7.71 6.07 -10.07
C ASP A 102 7.61 6.14 -8.54
N LEU A 103 6.72 7.00 -8.02
CA LEU A 103 6.40 7.05 -6.61
C LEU A 103 5.81 5.73 -6.10
N MET A 104 4.80 5.17 -6.78
CA MET A 104 4.19 3.89 -6.37
C MET A 104 5.18 2.73 -6.44
N CYS A 105 6.13 2.74 -7.38
CA CYS A 105 7.25 1.79 -7.40
C CYS A 105 8.25 2.01 -6.25
N SER A 106 8.43 3.26 -5.81
CA SER A 106 9.37 3.61 -4.73
C SER A 106 8.88 3.23 -3.34
N VAL A 107 7.55 3.25 -3.11
CA VAL A 107 6.96 3.04 -1.77
C VAL A 107 7.27 1.64 -1.23
N PRO A 108 7.04 0.53 -1.98
CA PRO A 108 7.41 -0.81 -1.52
C PRO A 108 8.92 -0.95 -1.28
N LYS A 109 9.75 -0.36 -2.14
CA LYS A 109 11.22 -0.41 -2.01
C LYS A 109 11.67 0.25 -0.70
N LYS A 110 11.20 1.48 -0.43
CA LYS A 110 11.52 2.18 0.83
C LYS A 110 11.02 1.44 2.06
N ALA A 111 9.83 0.84 2.00
CA ALA A 111 9.32 0.03 3.10
C ALA A 111 10.21 -1.19 3.35
N ASN A 112 10.65 -1.87 2.28
CA ASN A 112 11.57 -2.99 2.35
C ASN A 112 12.94 -2.59 2.92
N ASP A 113 13.52 -1.49 2.43
CA ASP A 113 14.80 -0.96 2.90
C ASP A 113 14.73 -0.58 4.38
N ALA A 114 13.66 0.09 4.80
CA ALA A 114 13.45 0.48 6.19
C ALA A 114 13.25 -0.71 7.13
N MET A 115 12.70 -1.83 6.64
CA MET A 115 12.62 -3.09 7.40
C MET A 115 14.00 -3.72 7.55
N HIS A 116 14.77 -3.85 6.45
CA HIS A 116 16.12 -4.40 6.50
C HIS A 116 17.05 -3.57 7.38
N LEU A 117 16.93 -2.24 7.38
CA LEU A 117 17.70 -1.37 8.27
C LEU A 117 17.37 -1.62 9.74
N SER A 118 16.09 -1.78 10.12
CA SER A 118 15.75 -2.10 11.52
C SER A 118 16.31 -3.45 11.98
N TYR A 119 16.42 -4.43 11.07
CA TYR A 119 17.06 -5.71 11.38
C TYR A 119 18.56 -5.58 11.68
N LEU A 120 19.25 -4.60 11.07
CA LEU A 120 20.66 -4.35 11.34
C LEU A 120 20.86 -3.62 12.67
N GLU A 121 19.98 -2.67 13.01
CA GLU A 121 20.00 -1.95 14.30
C GLU A 121 19.70 -2.87 15.50
N GLU A 122 18.92 -3.94 15.31
CA GLU A 122 18.65 -4.94 16.36
C GLU A 122 19.82 -5.94 16.60
N LEU A 123 20.85 -5.92 15.76
CA LEU A 123 22.04 -6.79 15.89
C LEU A 123 23.20 -6.13 16.64
N GLU A 124 23.13 -4.81 16.88
CA GLU A 124 24.08 -4.03 17.70
C GLU A 124 23.65 -3.94 19.17
#